data_AF-A0A0N5CG74-F1
#
_entry.id   AF-A0A0N5CG74-F1
#
_cell.length_a   1.000
_cell.length_b   1.000
_cell.length_c   1.000
_cell.angle_alpha   90.00
_cell.angle_beta   90.00
_cell.angle_gamma   90.00
#
_symmetry.space_group_name_H-M   'P 1'
#
loop_
_entity.id
_entity.type
_entity.pdbx_description
1 polymer ?
#
loop_
_entity_poly.entity_id
_entity_poly.type
_entity_poly.pdbx_seq_one_letter_code
_entity_poly.pdbx_strand_id
1 'polypeptide(L)'
;MLENEIVARKCLLCNKISKNMTKKRIIRKYPKYLFVELTKNIMDEDSESMGIDFISTKDSVYVNEFFTPNTPYKLKGFIAYERFGRRTGHYVTYIRYEDKWHCLNDSQKPKEIDENELPTERSTVLLYEMK
;
A
#
# COMPACT_ATOMS: atom_id res chain seq x y z
N MET A 1 -0.68 -6.01 12.18
CA MET A 1 -1.98 -6.36 12.83
C MET A 1 -2.60 -7.56 12.15
N LEU A 2 -2.97 -8.59 12.92
CA LEU A 2 -3.94 -9.59 12.47
C LEU A 2 -5.33 -8.94 12.52
N GLU A 3 -5.95 -8.74 11.37
CA GLU A 3 -7.36 -8.32 11.34
C GLU A 3 -8.23 -9.44 11.91
N ASN A 4 -8.73 -9.24 13.13
CA ASN A 4 -9.69 -10.11 13.77
C ASN A 4 -11.08 -9.52 13.57
N GLU A 5 -11.82 -10.10 12.64
CA GLU A 5 -13.21 -9.73 12.36
C GLU A 5 -14.14 -10.72 13.10
N ILE A 6 -15.11 -10.21 13.85
CA ILE A 6 -16.17 -11.05 14.44
C ILE A 6 -17.22 -11.28 13.36
N VAL A 7 -17.41 -12.54 12.98
CA VAL A 7 -18.36 -12.91 11.93
C VAL A 7 -19.37 -13.94 12.43
N ALA A 8 -20.60 -13.81 11.94
CA ALA A 8 -21.60 -14.86 12.06
C ALA A 8 -21.39 -15.88 10.94
N ARG A 9 -21.16 -17.15 11.28
CA ARG A 9 -21.11 -18.24 10.29
C ARG A 9 -21.87 -19.46 10.76
N LYS A 10 -22.50 -20.12 9.79
CA LYS A 10 -23.12 -21.42 9.97
C LYS A 10 -22.04 -22.50 9.94
N CYS A 11 -21.94 -23.30 11.00
CA CYS A 11 -21.09 -24.48 11.00
C CYS A 11 -21.79 -25.59 10.21
N LEU A 12 -21.12 -26.11 9.18
CA LEU A 12 -21.68 -27.18 8.33
C LEU A 12 -21.79 -28.53 9.07
N LEU A 13 -20.98 -28.75 10.10
CA LEU A 13 -20.97 -30.00 10.87
C LEU A 13 -22.12 -30.08 11.88
N CYS A 14 -22.40 -29.00 12.62
CA CYS A 14 -23.45 -28.99 13.64
C CYS A 14 -24.73 -28.25 13.22
N ASN A 15 -24.77 -27.71 12.00
CA ASN A 15 -25.90 -26.98 11.40
C ASN A 15 -26.36 -25.74 12.21
N LYS A 16 -25.56 -25.25 13.17
CA LYS A 16 -25.85 -24.09 14.02
C LYS A 16 -25.12 -22.84 13.54
N ILE A 17 -25.72 -21.66 13.81
CA ILE A 17 -25.10 -20.36 13.55
C ILE A 17 -24.30 -19.94 14.78
N SER A 18 -22.98 -19.78 14.62
CA SER A 18 -22.10 -19.20 15.62
C SER A 18 -21.93 -17.72 15.34
N LYS A 19 -22.32 -16.86 16.30
CA LYS A 19 -22.34 -15.40 16.12
C LYS A 19 -21.01 -14.71 16.44
N ASN A 20 -20.06 -15.41 17.07
CA ASN A 20 -18.80 -14.86 17.57
C ASN A 20 -17.58 -15.63 17.05
N MET A 21 -17.51 -15.91 15.75
CA MET A 21 -16.33 -16.55 15.18
C MET A 21 -15.26 -15.51 14.85
N THR A 22 -14.02 -15.79 15.28
CA THR A 22 -12.86 -15.01 14.86
C THR A 22 -12.43 -15.45 13.46
N LYS A 23 -12.51 -14.53 12.51
CA LYS A 23 -11.93 -14.72 11.18
C LYS A 23 -10.51 -14.16 11.18
N LYS A 24 -9.55 -14.99 10.75
CA LYS A 24 -8.14 -14.62 10.59
C LYS A 24 -7.75 -14.80 9.13
N ARG A 25 -7.10 -13.80 8.54
CA ARG A 25 -6.49 -13.89 7.19
C ARG A 25 -4.97 -13.97 7.36
N ILE A 26 -4.33 -14.80 6.54
CA ILE A 26 -2.88 -14.97 6.54
C ILE A 26 -2.38 -15.09 5.10
N ILE A 27 -1.21 -14.52 4.81
CA ILE A 27 -0.48 -14.76 3.57
C ILE A 27 0.38 -16.00 3.77
N ARG A 28 0.16 -17.04 2.96
CA ARG A 28 0.92 -18.31 3.05
C ARG A 28 2.12 -18.38 2.12
N LYS A 29 2.09 -17.63 1.02
CA LYS A 29 3.14 -17.58 0.02
C LYS A 29 3.36 -16.13 -0.39
N TYR A 30 4.61 -15.72 -0.34
CA TYR A 30 5.03 -14.35 -0.62
C TYR A 30 5.43 -14.20 -2.09
N PRO A 31 4.89 -13.21 -2.83
CA PRO A 31 5.22 -13.02 -4.24
C PRO A 31 6.57 -12.32 -4.43
N LYS A 32 7.31 -12.59 -5.50
CA LYS A 32 8.56 -11.88 -5.80
C LYS A 32 8.36 -10.36 -5.85
N TYR A 33 7.26 -9.92 -6.47
CA TYR A 33 6.82 -8.54 -6.51
C TYR A 33 5.48 -8.42 -5.77
N LEU A 34 5.41 -7.54 -4.78
CA LEU A 34 4.21 -7.28 -3.98
C LEU A 34 3.65 -5.91 -4.33
N PHE A 35 2.43 -5.88 -4.85
CA PHE A 35 1.65 -4.66 -5.02
C PHE A 35 0.74 -4.47 -3.81
N VAL A 36 0.77 -3.29 -3.21
CA VAL A 36 -0.13 -2.90 -2.12
C VAL A 36 -0.93 -1.70 -2.58
N GLU A 37 -2.22 -1.92 -2.84
CA GLU A 37 -3.17 -0.85 -3.10
C GLU A 37 -3.68 -0.31 -1.75
N LEU A 38 -3.45 0.97 -1.52
CA LEU A 38 -3.95 1.67 -0.35
C LEU A 38 -5.40 2.07 -0.63
N THR A 39 -6.29 1.10 -0.50
CA THR A 39 -7.73 1.26 -0.78
C THR A 39 -8.33 2.32 0.15
N LYS A 40 -8.49 3.55 -0.36
CA LYS A 40 -9.41 4.56 0.17
C LYS A 40 -10.39 4.92 -0.94
N ASN A 41 -11.59 5.36 -0.55
CA ASN A 41 -12.37 6.22 -1.43
C ASN A 41 -11.58 7.52 -1.62
N ILE A 42 -10.64 7.55 -2.57
CA ILE A 42 -9.92 8.76 -3.01
C ILE A 42 -10.93 9.86 -3.46
N MET A 43 -12.19 9.49 -3.66
CA MET A 43 -13.32 10.35 -3.98
C MET A 43 -14.03 10.99 -2.77
N ASP A 44 -13.83 10.51 -1.54
CA ASP A 44 -14.43 11.13 -0.34
C ASP A 44 -13.68 12.42 0.04
N GLU A 45 -14.45 13.48 0.31
CA GLU A 45 -14.00 14.87 0.43
C GLU A 45 -13.13 15.14 1.68
N ASP A 46 -13.18 14.26 2.68
CA ASP A 46 -12.48 14.43 3.97
C ASP A 46 -11.14 13.69 4.09
N SER A 47 -10.66 13.06 3.01
CA SER A 47 -9.31 12.47 3.03
C SER A 47 -8.25 13.52 2.72
N GLU A 48 -8.05 14.45 3.66
CA GLU A 48 -6.72 15.02 3.86
C GLU A 48 -5.73 13.86 3.91
N SER A 49 -4.56 14.06 3.30
CA SER A 49 -3.54 13.06 2.97
C SER A 49 -3.56 11.84 3.88
N MET A 50 -3.35 10.64 3.31
CA MET A 50 -2.83 9.58 4.15
C MET A 50 -1.53 10.14 4.73
N GLY A 51 -1.52 10.55 6.00
CA GLY A 51 -0.31 10.93 6.73
C GLY A 51 0.64 9.73 6.93
N ILE A 52 0.64 8.79 5.98
CA ILE A 52 1.56 7.68 5.87
C ILE A 52 2.72 8.20 5.03
N ASP A 53 3.61 8.89 5.73
CA ASP A 53 4.93 9.21 5.24
C ASP A 53 5.79 7.95 5.32
N PHE A 54 5.97 7.29 4.17
CA PHE A 54 6.78 6.07 4.07
C PHE A 54 8.29 6.37 4.19
N ILE A 55 8.70 7.64 4.01
CA ILE A 55 10.10 8.07 4.16
C ILE A 55 10.45 8.16 5.64
N SER A 56 9.61 8.81 6.47
CA SER A 56 9.87 8.86 7.92
C SER A 56 9.70 7.50 8.60
N THR A 57 8.87 6.60 8.03
CA THR A 57 8.74 5.21 8.49
C THR A 57 9.71 4.24 7.81
N LYS A 58 10.99 4.64 7.63
CA LYS A 58 12.13 3.76 7.30
C LYS A 58 11.73 2.52 6.49
N ASP A 59 11.20 2.70 5.28
CA ASP A 59 11.18 1.74 4.17
C ASP A 59 10.64 0.30 4.41
N SER A 60 10.06 -0.02 5.56
CA SER A 60 9.89 -1.42 5.96
C SER A 60 8.84 -1.68 7.02
N VAL A 61 8.53 -0.70 7.86
CA VAL A 61 7.74 -0.93 9.08
C VAL A 61 6.32 -1.35 8.72
N TYR A 62 5.62 -0.63 7.83
CA TYR A 62 4.23 -0.96 7.55
C TYR A 62 4.04 -2.29 6.78
N VAL A 63 4.93 -2.64 5.85
CA VAL A 63 4.76 -3.87 5.06
C VAL A 63 5.40 -5.10 5.71
N ASN A 64 6.54 -4.95 6.37
CA ASN A 64 7.15 -6.05 7.10
C ASN A 64 6.33 -6.35 8.36
N GLU A 65 5.89 -5.37 9.15
CA GLU A 65 5.15 -5.68 10.40
C GLU A 65 3.75 -6.28 10.16
N PHE A 66 3.10 -5.96 9.03
CA PHE A 66 1.71 -6.37 8.78
C PHE A 66 1.58 -7.53 7.80
N PHE A 67 2.43 -7.60 6.77
CA PHE A 67 2.29 -8.59 5.71
C PHE A 67 3.42 -9.62 5.72
N THR A 68 4.66 -9.19 5.98
CA THR A 68 5.86 -9.98 5.69
C THR A 68 6.91 -9.95 6.83
N PRO A 69 6.55 -10.30 8.09
CA PRO A 69 7.38 -10.04 9.27
C PRO A 69 8.75 -10.72 9.27
N ASN A 70 9.00 -11.65 8.33
CA ASN A 70 10.26 -12.37 8.19
C ASN A 70 10.76 -12.44 6.73
N THR A 71 10.24 -11.62 5.82
CA THR A 71 10.65 -11.64 4.41
C THR A 71 11.07 -10.23 3.99
N PRO A 72 12.36 -10.02 3.67
CA PRO A 72 12.84 -8.68 3.37
C PRO A 72 12.29 -8.23 2.02
N TYR A 73 11.39 -7.26 2.03
CA TYR A 73 10.99 -6.51 0.85
C TYR A 73 11.70 -5.16 0.79
N LYS A 74 11.98 -4.67 -0.42
CA LYS A 74 12.48 -3.32 -0.69
C LYS A 74 11.45 -2.56 -1.51
N LEU A 75 11.16 -1.31 -1.16
CA LEU A 75 10.32 -0.45 -1.99
C LEU A 75 11.04 -0.16 -3.31
N LYS A 76 10.36 -0.41 -4.42
CA LYS A 76 10.86 -0.22 -5.79
C LYS A 76 10.13 0.86 -6.55
N GLY A 77 8.93 1.22 -6.12
CA GLY A 77 8.19 2.31 -6.69
C GLY A 77 6.85 2.52 -6.00
N PHE A 78 6.21 3.62 -6.32
CA PHE A 78 4.84 3.90 -5.93
C PHE A 78 4.16 4.78 -6.98
N ILE A 79 2.83 4.75 -6.96
CA ILE A 79 1.98 5.64 -7.73
C ILE A 79 1.41 6.66 -6.74
N ALA A 80 1.54 7.94 -7.07
CA ALA A 80 0.90 9.03 -6.36
C ALA A 80 -0.30 9.56 -7.15
N TYR A 81 -1.34 10.00 -6.44
CA TYR A 81 -2.47 10.70 -7.03
C TYR A 81 -2.48 12.17 -6.62
N GLU A 82 -2.37 13.06 -7.59
CA GLU A 82 -2.50 14.50 -7.42
C GLU A 82 -3.93 14.92 -7.69
N ARG A 83 -4.65 15.35 -6.65
CA ARG A 83 -6.06 15.76 -6.78
C ARG A 83 -6.15 17.20 -7.26
N PHE A 84 -6.90 17.45 -8.34
CA PHE A 84 -7.21 18.79 -8.85
C PHE A 84 -8.67 19.20 -8.60
N GLY A 85 -9.51 18.26 -8.18
CA GLY A 85 -10.92 18.48 -7.88
C GLY A 85 -11.61 17.21 -7.38
N ARG A 86 -12.92 17.27 -7.20
CA ARG A 86 -13.68 16.15 -6.60
C ARG A 86 -13.55 14.83 -7.38
N ARG A 87 -13.50 14.92 -8.71
CA ARG A 87 -13.42 13.78 -9.65
C ARG A 87 -12.29 13.93 -10.68
N THR A 88 -11.35 14.83 -10.41
CA THR A 88 -10.27 15.17 -11.33
C THR A 88 -8.95 15.13 -10.58
N GLY A 89 -7.94 14.62 -11.26
CA GLY A 89 -6.60 14.51 -10.74
C GLY A 89 -5.71 13.82 -11.73
N HIS A 90 -4.50 13.54 -11.30
CA HIS A 90 -3.44 13.02 -12.13
C HIS A 90 -2.64 11.96 -11.39
N TYR A 91 -2.27 10.90 -12.09
CA TYR A 91 -1.43 9.87 -11.53
C TYR A 91 0.01 10.09 -11.97
N VAL A 92 0.93 10.08 -11.01
CA VAL A 92 2.37 10.21 -11.25
C VAL A 92 3.06 9.00 -10.66
N THR A 93 4.03 8.43 -11.38
CA THR A 93 4.73 7.22 -10.93
C THR A 93 6.14 7.59 -10.49
N TYR A 94 6.56 7.06 -9.34
CA TYR A 94 7.91 7.18 -8.82
C TYR A 94 8.55 5.80 -8.77
N ILE A 95 9.72 5.64 -9.37
CA ILE A 95 10.44 4.36 -9.40
C ILE A 95 11.87 4.52 -8.88
N ARG A 96 12.39 3.45 -8.28
CA ARG A 96 13.78 3.37 -7.80
C ARG A 96 14.62 2.50 -8.74
N TYR A 97 15.50 3.13 -9.49
CA TYR A 97 16.43 2.50 -10.44
C TYR A 97 17.87 2.83 -10.01
N GLU A 98 18.74 1.82 -9.91
CA GLU A 98 20.14 1.99 -9.45
C GLU A 98 20.27 2.85 -8.17
N ASP A 99 19.37 2.60 -7.20
CA ASP A 99 19.26 3.32 -5.93
C ASP A 99 18.91 4.82 -6.02
N LYS A 100 18.59 5.33 -7.21
CA LYS A 100 18.07 6.68 -7.43
C LYS A 100 16.58 6.65 -7.69
N TRP A 101 15.90 7.70 -7.23
CA TRP A 101 14.47 7.87 -7.44
C TRP A 101 14.21 8.69 -8.70
N HIS A 102 13.24 8.25 -9.49
CA HIS A 102 12.83 8.90 -10.72
C HIS A 102 11.32 9.11 -10.74
N CYS A 103 10.90 10.32 -11.06
CA CYS A 103 9.52 10.67 -11.38
C CYS A 103 9.25 10.45 -12.87
N LEU A 104 8.22 9.68 -13.15
CA LEU A 104 7.67 9.39 -14.47
C LEU A 104 6.28 10.04 -14.56
N ASN A 105 6.19 11.06 -15.42
CA ASN A 105 4.97 11.85 -15.60
C ASN A 105 4.59 11.88 -17.09
N ASP A 106 3.76 10.91 -17.51
CA ASP A 106 3.30 10.72 -18.88
C ASP A 106 4.44 10.79 -19.93
N SER A 107 4.38 11.77 -20.83
CA SER A 107 5.34 11.99 -21.92
C SER A 107 6.53 12.86 -21.51
N GLN A 108 6.56 13.36 -20.27
CA GLN A 108 7.68 14.15 -19.77
C GLN A 108 8.92 13.27 -19.61
N LYS A 109 10.10 13.86 -19.82
CA LYS A 109 11.36 13.14 -19.57
C LYS A 109 11.44 12.74 -18.09
N PRO A 110 11.88 11.52 -17.77
CA PRO A 110 12.09 11.09 -16.40
C PRO A 110 12.98 12.09 -15.64
N LYS A 111 12.54 12.48 -14.43
CA LYS A 111 13.27 13.41 -13.58
C LYS A 111 13.81 12.68 -12.35
N GLU A 112 15.11 12.77 -12.10
CA GLU A 112 15.69 12.30 -10.83
C GLU A 112 15.17 13.19 -9.68
N ILE A 113 14.74 12.56 -8.59
CA ILE A 113 14.13 13.23 -7.41
C ILE A 113 14.91 12.77 -6.18
N ASP A 114 15.16 13.67 -5.25
CA ASP A 114 15.76 13.33 -3.96
C ASP A 114 14.77 12.52 -3.12
N GLU A 115 15.25 11.50 -2.40
CA GLU A 115 14.39 10.63 -1.58
C GLU A 115 13.58 11.41 -0.54
N ASN A 116 14.11 12.52 -0.01
CA ASN A 116 13.43 13.38 0.96
C ASN A 116 12.34 14.26 0.33
N GLU A 117 12.29 14.36 -0.99
CA GLU A 117 11.30 15.16 -1.74
C GLU A 117 10.15 14.31 -2.31
N LEU A 118 10.13 12.99 -2.05
CA LEU A 118 9.10 12.12 -2.59
C LEU A 118 7.73 12.40 -1.94
N PRO A 119 6.66 12.58 -2.73
CA PRO A 119 5.33 12.90 -2.21
C PRO A 119 4.62 11.62 -1.72
N THR A 120 5.21 10.93 -0.75
CA THR A 120 4.73 9.61 -0.30
C THR A 120 3.38 9.67 0.40
N GLU A 121 2.97 10.82 0.92
CA GLU A 121 1.66 11.05 1.54
C GLU A 121 0.49 10.94 0.54
N ARG A 122 0.80 11.00 -0.77
CA ARG A 122 -0.17 10.90 -1.88
C ARG A 122 -0.19 9.52 -2.52
N SER A 123 0.51 8.56 -1.93
CA SER A 123 0.61 7.20 -2.47
C SER A 123 -0.75 6.51 -2.54
N THR A 124 -1.01 5.85 -3.65
CA THR A 124 -2.20 5.01 -3.86
C THR A 124 -1.83 3.55 -4.06
N VAL A 125 -0.71 3.28 -4.73
CA VAL A 125 -0.19 1.93 -4.97
C VAL A 125 1.29 1.91 -4.65
N LEU A 126 1.72 0.88 -3.92
CA LEU A 126 3.13 0.62 -3.61
C LEU A 126 3.60 -0.64 -4.32
N LEU A 127 4.82 -0.62 -4.82
CA LEU A 127 5.51 -1.76 -5.42
C LEU A 127 6.74 -2.12 -4.61
N TYR A 128 6.74 -3.35 -4.09
CA TYR A 128 7.86 -3.93 -3.38
C TYR A 128 8.46 -5.12 -4.15
N GLU A 129 9.77 -5.31 -4.03
CA GLU A 129 10.49 -6.49 -4.52
C GLU A 129 11.13 -7.23 -3.35
N MET A 130 10.97 -8.55 -3.33
CA MET A 130 11.63 -9.42 -2.37
C MET A 130 13.14 -9.40 -2.59
N LYS A 131 13.92 -9.13 -1.54
CA LYS A 131 15.39 -9.23 -1.53
C LYS A 131 15.84 -10.68 -1.47
#